data_AF-A0A966SWM8-F1
#
_entry.id   AF-A0A966SWM8-F1
#
_cell.length_a   1.000
_cell.length_b   1.000
_cell.length_c   1.000
_cell.angle_alpha   90.00
_cell.angle_beta   90.00
_cell.angle_gamma   90.00
#
_symmetry.space_group_name_H-M   'P 1'
#
loop_
_entity.id
_entity.type
_entity.pdbx_description
1 polymer ?
#
loop_
_entity_poly.entity_id
_entity_poly.type
_entity_poly.pdbx_seq_one_letter_code
_entity_poly.pdbx_strand_id
1 'polypeptide(L)'
;MSEERTKKSDDNNRGSRTMEDRPITENRQFSDDDRLSMFRQQFFQSALPDLPEIPGYHVCWLTTANPRDSIHSRRSLGYTPVEPHEVPGWEHNSIKTGEYAGCIGVNEMVAFKLPMRLYEAYMHEAHFERPRAEEGKLADTADFIRNQAKQMGADVYEGDGLSALRSPMNR
;
A
#
# COMPACT_ATOMS: atom_id res chain seq x y z
N MET A 1 48.19 -71.50 -15.59
CA MET A 1 47.10 -72.10 -16.38
C MET A 1 45.98 -72.44 -15.42
N SER A 2 44.76 -72.08 -15.82
CA SER A 2 43.46 -72.38 -15.20
C SER A 2 42.93 -71.35 -14.20
N GLU A 3 42.15 -70.42 -14.77
CA GLU A 3 41.20 -69.52 -14.11
C GLU A 3 40.02 -70.32 -13.54
N GLU A 4 39.53 -69.97 -12.34
CA GLU A 4 38.16 -70.31 -11.95
C GLU A 4 37.54 -69.20 -11.09
N ARG A 5 37.11 -68.15 -11.80
CA ARG A 5 35.87 -67.39 -11.63
C ARG A 5 35.30 -67.24 -10.21
N THR A 6 35.65 -66.14 -9.57
CA THR A 6 35.03 -65.60 -8.36
C THR A 6 33.51 -65.42 -8.55
N LYS A 7 32.73 -66.19 -7.79
CA LYS A 7 31.27 -66.19 -7.79
C LYS A 7 30.76 -64.88 -7.17
N LYS A 8 30.26 -63.98 -8.03
CA LYS A 8 29.56 -62.74 -7.66
C LYS A 8 28.28 -63.10 -6.91
N SER A 9 28.26 -62.90 -5.60
CA SER A 9 27.02 -62.99 -4.80
C SER A 9 26.12 -61.82 -5.18
N ASP A 10 24.92 -62.12 -5.67
CA ASP A 10 23.90 -61.15 -6.01
C ASP A 10 23.56 -60.26 -4.81
N ASP A 11 23.83 -58.97 -4.98
CA ASP A 11 23.46 -57.86 -4.13
C ASP A 11 21.94 -57.68 -4.18
N ASN A 12 21.20 -58.56 -3.51
CA ASN A 12 19.74 -58.59 -3.53
C ASN A 12 19.10 -57.55 -2.58
N ASN A 13 19.72 -56.39 -2.41
CA ASN A 13 19.17 -55.32 -1.57
C ASN A 13 19.31 -53.91 -2.16
N ARG A 14 19.29 -53.79 -3.49
CA ARG A 14 19.07 -52.50 -4.18
C ARG A 14 17.75 -52.56 -4.95
N GLY A 15 16.66 -52.64 -4.19
CA GLY A 15 15.34 -52.30 -4.73
C GLY A 15 15.42 -50.88 -5.28
N SER A 16 15.26 -50.77 -6.60
CA SER A 16 15.08 -49.50 -7.30
C SER A 16 14.06 -48.67 -6.53
N ARG A 17 14.45 -47.46 -6.09
CA ARG A 17 13.50 -46.43 -5.65
C ARG A 17 12.75 -45.93 -6.88
N THR A 18 12.00 -46.82 -7.49
CA THR A 18 10.99 -46.47 -8.47
C THR A 18 9.94 -45.76 -7.65
N MET A 19 9.83 -44.45 -7.88
CA MET A 19 8.84 -43.60 -7.25
C MET A 19 7.48 -44.27 -7.48
N GLU A 20 6.88 -44.83 -6.44
CA GLU A 20 5.51 -45.32 -6.52
C GLU A 20 4.63 -44.11 -6.81
N ASP A 21 4.07 -44.06 -8.02
CA ASP A 21 3.08 -43.06 -8.39
C ASP A 21 1.91 -43.18 -7.42
N ARG A 22 1.83 -42.22 -6.47
CA ARG A 22 0.63 -42.04 -5.66
C ARG A 22 -0.53 -41.78 -6.63
N PRO A 23 -1.62 -42.56 -6.60
CA PRO A 23 -2.79 -42.23 -7.38
C PRO A 23 -3.33 -40.89 -6.86
N ILE A 24 -3.19 -39.84 -7.68
CA ILE A 24 -3.80 -38.53 -7.45
C ILE A 24 -5.31 -38.76 -7.46
N THR A 25 -5.90 -38.97 -6.28
CA THR A 25 -7.29 -39.46 -6.13
C THR A 25 -8.32 -38.34 -6.26
N GLU A 26 -7.89 -37.09 -6.43
CA GLU A 26 -8.81 -35.96 -6.57
C GLU A 26 -8.47 -35.14 -7.80
N ASN A 27 -9.46 -35.05 -8.70
CA ASN A 27 -9.45 -34.13 -9.82
C ASN A 27 -9.61 -32.70 -9.27
N ARG A 28 -8.50 -32.01 -9.00
CA ARG A 28 -8.46 -30.61 -8.54
C ARG A 28 -8.71 -29.62 -9.68
N GLN A 29 -9.51 -29.99 -10.67
CA GLN A 29 -9.87 -29.09 -11.75
C GLN A 29 -11.11 -28.31 -11.32
N PHE A 30 -10.93 -27.01 -11.06
CA PHE A 30 -12.07 -26.10 -10.93
C PHE A 30 -12.95 -26.19 -12.17
N SER A 31 -14.25 -26.36 -11.97
CA SER A 31 -15.23 -26.32 -13.05
C SER A 31 -15.19 -24.95 -13.72
N ASP A 32 -15.61 -24.88 -14.99
CA ASP A 32 -15.73 -23.59 -15.68
C ASP A 32 -16.76 -22.67 -14.99
N ASP A 33 -17.77 -23.23 -14.34
CA ASP A 33 -18.69 -22.48 -13.47
C ASP A 33 -18.01 -21.97 -12.18
N ASP A 34 -17.12 -22.77 -11.58
CA ASP A 34 -16.33 -22.32 -10.42
C ASP A 34 -15.42 -21.18 -10.82
N ARG A 35 -14.76 -21.29 -11.98
CA ARG A 35 -13.92 -20.23 -12.55
C ARG A 35 -14.72 -18.98 -12.88
N LEU A 36 -15.93 -19.12 -13.41
CA LEU A 36 -16.82 -18.00 -13.70
C LEU A 36 -17.31 -17.32 -12.42
N SER A 37 -17.54 -18.08 -11.34
CA SER A 37 -17.88 -17.54 -10.02
C SER A 37 -16.71 -16.78 -9.38
N MET A 38 -15.48 -17.33 -9.46
CA MET A 38 -14.25 -16.67 -9.01
C MET A 38 -13.97 -15.40 -9.82
N PHE A 39 -14.20 -15.44 -11.14
CA PHE A 39 -14.08 -14.28 -12.02
C PHE A 39 -15.09 -13.18 -11.66
N ARG A 40 -16.36 -13.54 -11.39
CA ARG A 40 -17.36 -12.57 -10.93
C ARG A 40 -16.98 -11.95 -9.58
N GLN A 41 -16.46 -12.74 -8.63
CA GLN A 41 -15.96 -12.24 -7.36
C GLN A 41 -14.76 -11.29 -7.53
N GLN A 42 -13.89 -11.53 -8.52
CA GLN A 42 -12.77 -10.64 -8.84
C GLN A 42 -13.23 -9.24 -9.30
N PHE A 43 -14.36 -9.15 -10.02
CA PHE A 43 -14.93 -7.86 -10.45
C PHE A 43 -15.56 -7.04 -9.32
N PHE A 44 -16.00 -7.67 -8.23
CA PHE A 44 -16.57 -6.98 -7.05
C PHE A 44 -15.49 -6.45 -6.09
N GLN A 45 -14.21 -6.71 -6.32
CA GLN A 45 -13.09 -6.17 -5.52
C GLN A 45 -12.61 -4.78 -6.00
N SER A 46 -13.48 -3.98 -6.63
CA SER A 46 -13.11 -2.63 -7.04
C SER A 46 -12.93 -1.67 -5.84
N ALA A 47 -13.49 -2.02 -4.69
CA ALA A 47 -13.30 -1.32 -3.42
C ALA A 47 -12.36 -2.12 -2.50
N LEU A 48 -11.38 -1.43 -1.92
CA LEU A 48 -10.59 -1.98 -0.83
C LEU A 48 -11.50 -2.27 0.35
N PRO A 49 -11.31 -3.39 1.07
CA PRO A 49 -12.10 -3.66 2.27
C PRO A 49 -11.76 -2.63 3.35
N ASP A 50 -12.76 -2.25 4.14
CA ASP A 50 -12.59 -1.32 5.25
C ASP A 50 -11.70 -1.94 6.32
N LEU A 51 -10.62 -1.23 6.69
CA LEU A 51 -9.73 -1.68 7.75
C LEU A 51 -10.42 -1.50 9.11
N PRO A 52 -10.31 -2.47 10.03
CA PRO A 52 -10.83 -2.32 11.38
C PRO A 52 -10.10 -1.19 12.12
N GLU A 53 -10.85 -0.52 12.99
CA GLU A 53 -10.31 0.57 13.81
C GLU A 53 -9.41 0.04 14.93
N ILE A 54 -8.27 0.70 15.13
CA ILE A 54 -7.35 0.40 16.24
C ILE A 54 -7.35 1.62 17.19
N PRO A 55 -7.72 1.45 18.48
CA PRO A 55 -7.79 2.58 19.41
C PRO A 55 -6.49 3.38 19.50
N GLY A 56 -6.57 4.70 19.28
CA GLY A 56 -5.42 5.60 19.33
C GLY A 56 -4.58 5.64 18.04
N TYR A 57 -4.98 4.92 16.99
CA TYR A 57 -4.29 4.90 15.70
C TYR A 57 -5.25 5.21 14.56
N HIS A 58 -4.74 5.91 13.55
CA HIS A 58 -5.36 5.98 12.24
C HIS A 58 -4.81 4.83 11.39
N VAL A 59 -5.71 4.05 10.79
CA VAL A 59 -5.37 2.87 9.99
C VAL A 59 -5.70 3.14 8.53
N CYS A 60 -4.77 2.84 7.63
CA CYS A 60 -4.94 3.11 6.20
C CYS A 60 -4.20 2.09 5.32
N TRP A 61 -4.66 1.97 4.08
CA TRP A 61 -3.99 1.23 3.05
C TRP A 61 -2.85 2.05 2.43
N LEU A 62 -1.64 1.49 2.38
CA LEU A 62 -0.52 2.05 1.64
C LEU A 62 -0.22 1.17 0.42
N THR A 63 -0.07 1.80 -0.74
CA THR A 63 0.27 1.08 -1.98
C THR A 63 1.76 0.74 -2.04
N THR A 64 2.08 -0.46 -2.52
CA THR A 64 3.46 -0.86 -2.84
C THR A 64 3.93 -0.32 -4.19
N ALA A 65 3.02 0.23 -5.01
CA ALA A 65 3.27 0.57 -6.41
C ALA A 65 3.54 2.06 -6.67
N ASN A 66 3.29 2.96 -5.70
CA ASN A 66 3.53 4.40 -5.89
C ASN A 66 4.96 4.80 -5.50
N PRO A 67 5.84 5.13 -6.46
CA PRO A 67 7.23 5.48 -6.14
C PRO A 67 7.38 6.86 -5.49
N ARG A 68 6.44 7.80 -5.71
CA ARG A 68 6.50 9.14 -5.08
C ARG A 68 6.13 9.09 -3.60
N ASP A 69 5.32 8.12 -3.22
CA ASP A 69 4.83 7.93 -1.87
C ASP A 69 5.09 6.49 -1.43
N SER A 70 6.37 6.15 -1.33
CA SER A 70 6.80 4.80 -1.00
C SER A 70 6.50 4.45 0.46
N ILE A 71 6.23 3.17 0.72
CA ILE A 71 6.07 2.66 2.09
C ILE A 71 7.32 2.93 2.94
N HIS A 72 8.52 2.90 2.34
CA HIS A 72 9.75 3.24 3.04
C HIS A 72 9.74 4.69 3.56
N SER A 73 9.34 5.65 2.73
CA SER A 73 9.17 7.05 3.12
C SER A 73 8.08 7.22 4.19
N ARG A 74 6.99 6.46 4.11
CA ARG A 74 5.95 6.47 5.13
C ARG A 74 6.44 5.91 6.46
N ARG A 75 7.26 4.85 6.45
CA ARG A 75 7.88 4.31 7.67
C ARG A 75 8.76 5.32 8.39
N SER A 76 9.52 6.14 7.66
CA SER A 76 10.34 7.20 8.30
C SER A 76 9.50 8.31 8.95
N LEU A 77 8.25 8.48 8.51
CA LEU A 77 7.26 9.38 9.13
C LEU A 77 6.49 8.72 10.29
N GLY A 78 6.90 7.52 10.74
CA GLY A 78 6.31 6.86 11.91
C GLY A 78 5.14 5.94 11.60
N TYR A 79 4.86 5.63 10.33
CA TYR A 79 3.91 4.60 9.98
C TYR A 79 4.47 3.21 10.33
N THR A 80 3.64 2.39 10.96
CA THR A 80 3.98 1.01 11.35
C THR A 80 3.02 0.02 10.71
N PRO A 81 3.47 -1.18 10.31
CA PRO A 81 2.55 -2.17 9.75
C PRO A 81 1.52 -2.59 10.81
N VAL A 82 0.30 -2.90 10.35
CA VAL A 82 -0.70 -3.53 11.22
C VAL A 82 -0.37 -5.01 11.35
N GLU A 83 -0.23 -5.48 12.58
CA GLU A 83 0.07 -6.88 12.85
C GLU A 83 -1.21 -7.73 12.82
N PRO A 84 -1.17 -8.98 12.31
CA PRO A 84 -2.36 -9.83 12.21
C PRO A 84 -3.11 -10.06 13.52
N HIS A 85 -2.40 -10.07 14.64
CA HIS A 85 -2.99 -10.30 15.96
C HIS A 85 -3.75 -9.07 16.50
N GLU A 86 -3.47 -7.86 16.00
CA GLU A 86 -4.15 -6.64 16.40
C GLU A 86 -5.55 -6.54 15.80
N VAL A 87 -5.80 -7.30 14.75
CA VAL A 87 -7.03 -7.28 13.96
C VAL A 87 -7.53 -8.71 13.70
N PRO A 88 -8.09 -9.37 14.74
CA PRO A 88 -8.60 -10.73 14.63
C PRO A 88 -9.60 -10.89 13.47
N GLY A 89 -9.49 -11.99 12.73
CA GLY A 89 -10.33 -12.27 11.56
C GLY A 89 -9.71 -11.88 10.21
N TRP A 90 -8.60 -11.14 10.20
CA TRP A 90 -7.90 -10.71 8.98
C TRP A 90 -6.70 -11.59 8.59
N GLU A 91 -6.49 -12.70 9.29
CA GLU A 91 -5.35 -13.62 9.08
C GLU A 91 -5.26 -14.16 7.65
N HIS A 92 -6.41 -14.37 6.99
CA HIS A 92 -6.49 -14.84 5.61
C HIS A 92 -5.92 -13.84 4.59
N ASN A 93 -5.89 -12.55 4.93
CA ASN A 93 -5.33 -11.47 4.12
C ASN A 93 -3.86 -11.20 4.45
N SER A 94 -3.20 -12.09 5.21
CA SER A 94 -1.76 -11.97 5.47
C SER A 94 -0.95 -12.31 4.22
N ILE A 95 0.01 -11.44 3.90
CA ILE A 95 0.97 -11.65 2.81
C ILE A 95 1.92 -12.77 3.24
N LYS A 96 2.04 -13.82 2.43
CA LYS A 96 2.86 -15.01 2.76
C LYS A 96 4.32 -14.91 2.29
N THR A 97 4.61 -14.03 1.34
CA THR A 97 5.89 -13.98 0.63
C THR A 97 6.30 -12.56 0.29
N GLY A 98 7.61 -12.30 0.19
CA GLY A 98 8.16 -11.00 -0.20
C GLY A 98 8.50 -10.10 0.99
N GLU A 99 8.75 -8.82 0.70
CA GLU A 99 9.22 -7.83 1.68
C GLU A 99 8.20 -7.58 2.82
N TYR A 100 6.90 -7.68 2.51
CA TYR A 100 5.81 -7.43 3.46
C TYR A 100 5.20 -8.72 4.01
N ALA A 101 5.94 -9.84 3.96
CA ALA A 101 5.48 -11.09 4.53
C ALA A 101 5.12 -10.93 6.01
N GLY A 102 3.95 -11.46 6.41
CA GLY A 102 3.39 -11.30 7.75
C GLY A 102 2.56 -10.03 7.96
N CYS A 103 2.53 -9.09 7.01
CA CYS A 103 1.63 -7.94 7.05
C CYS A 103 0.27 -8.29 6.41
N ILE A 104 -0.78 -7.54 6.76
CA ILE A 104 -2.07 -7.63 6.08
C ILE A 104 -2.00 -6.86 4.77
N GLY A 105 -2.42 -7.49 3.68
CA GLY A 105 -2.39 -6.88 2.35
C GLY A 105 -3.43 -7.44 1.39
N VAL A 106 -3.91 -6.56 0.50
CA VAL A 106 -4.88 -6.85 -0.55
C VAL A 106 -4.52 -6.02 -1.77
N ASN A 107 -4.49 -6.61 -2.97
CA ASN A 107 -4.35 -5.91 -4.26
C ASN A 107 -3.22 -4.86 -4.28
N GLU A 108 -1.98 -5.26 -3.98
CA GLU A 108 -0.79 -4.37 -3.93
C GLU A 108 -0.89 -3.23 -2.90
N MET A 109 -1.81 -3.35 -1.93
CA MET A 109 -1.91 -2.50 -0.76
C MET A 109 -1.51 -3.27 0.49
N VAL A 110 -0.91 -2.57 1.44
CA VAL A 110 -0.51 -3.11 2.75
C VAL A 110 -1.11 -2.23 3.84
N ALA A 111 -1.66 -2.84 4.89
CA ALA A 111 -2.27 -2.15 6.00
C ALA A 111 -1.19 -1.57 6.93
N PHE A 112 -1.26 -0.26 7.17
CA PHE A 112 -0.40 0.45 8.11
C PHE A 112 -1.24 1.29 9.07
N LYS A 113 -0.65 1.56 10.23
CA LYS A 113 -1.21 2.41 11.27
C LYS A 113 -0.25 3.53 11.63
N LEU A 114 -0.81 4.69 11.95
CA LEU A 114 -0.10 5.87 12.43
C LEU A 114 -0.75 6.33 13.75
N PRO A 115 0.01 6.68 14.80
CA PRO A 115 -0.56 7.24 16.02
C PRO A 115 -1.45 8.44 15.72
N MET A 116 -2.64 8.50 16.32
CA MET A 116 -3.64 9.53 16.01
C MET A 116 -3.09 10.95 16.13
N ARG A 117 -2.27 11.21 17.17
CA ARG A 117 -1.59 12.50 17.37
C ARG A 117 -0.75 12.95 16.17
N LEU A 118 -0.09 12.01 15.47
CA LEU A 118 0.74 12.31 14.31
C LEU A 118 -0.12 12.49 13.07
N TYR A 119 -1.16 11.67 12.93
CA TYR A 119 -2.14 11.82 11.86
C TYR A 119 -2.77 13.21 11.88
N GLU A 120 -3.29 13.65 13.03
CA GLU A 120 -3.90 14.97 13.18
C GLU A 120 -2.90 16.10 12.87
N ALA A 121 -1.66 16.00 13.36
CA ALA A 121 -0.63 16.98 13.07
C ALA A 121 -0.29 17.05 11.57
N TYR A 122 -0.19 15.91 10.89
CA TYR A 122 0.09 15.86 9.46
C TYR A 122 -1.10 16.38 8.64
N MET A 123 -2.33 16.05 9.03
CA MET A 123 -3.52 16.58 8.36
C MET A 123 -3.62 18.10 8.53
N HIS A 124 -3.31 18.63 9.71
CA HIS A 124 -3.27 20.07 9.95
C HIS A 124 -2.21 20.77 9.09
N GLU A 125 -0.99 20.23 9.05
CA GLU A 125 0.09 20.78 8.22
C GLU A 125 -0.30 20.77 6.73
N ALA A 126 -0.82 19.64 6.24
CA ALA A 126 -1.11 19.43 4.82
C ALA A 126 -2.32 20.23 4.33
N HIS A 127 -3.37 20.36 5.15
CA HIS A 127 -4.65 20.94 4.73
C HIS A 127 -4.95 22.31 5.31
N PHE A 128 -4.16 22.80 6.27
CA PHE A 128 -4.33 24.13 6.83
C PHE A 128 -3.08 24.99 6.65
N GLU A 129 -1.95 24.61 7.23
CA GLU A 129 -0.75 25.48 7.23
C GLU A 129 -0.15 25.64 5.84
N ARG A 130 -0.01 24.55 5.07
CA ARG A 130 0.53 24.61 3.70
C ARG A 130 -0.32 25.47 2.76
N PRO A 131 -1.64 25.26 2.64
CA PRO A 131 -2.51 26.15 1.85
C PRO A 131 -2.39 27.61 2.29
N ARG A 132 -2.43 27.88 3.60
CA ARG A 132 -2.29 29.24 4.14
C ARG A 132 -0.96 29.89 3.77
N ALA A 133 0.13 29.14 3.83
CA ALA A 133 1.46 29.63 3.43
C ALA A 133 1.55 29.89 1.92
N GLU A 134 0.89 29.06 1.11
CA GLU A 134 0.80 29.25 -0.34
C GLU A 134 -0.05 30.50 -0.69
N GLU A 135 -1.18 30.71 0.00
CA GLU A 135 -1.99 31.92 -0.12
C GLU A 135 -1.21 33.18 0.22
N GLY A 136 -0.42 33.17 1.31
CA GLY A 136 0.43 34.28 1.69
C GLY A 136 1.43 34.66 0.59
N LYS A 137 2.10 33.67 -0.02
CA LYS A 137 3.03 33.89 -1.14
C LYS A 137 2.34 34.51 -2.36
N LEU A 138 1.11 34.09 -2.65
CA LEU A 138 0.33 34.67 -3.75
C LEU A 138 -0.04 36.12 -3.46
N ALA A 139 -0.43 36.44 -2.23
CA ALA A 139 -0.72 37.80 -1.80
C ALA A 139 0.53 38.71 -1.89
N ASP A 140 1.67 38.25 -1.41
CA ASP A 140 2.95 38.99 -1.48
C ASP A 140 3.36 39.28 -2.93
N THR A 141 3.21 38.28 -3.82
CA THR A 141 3.51 38.44 -5.24
C THR A 141 2.58 39.46 -5.90
N ALA A 142 1.29 39.44 -5.56
CA ALA A 142 0.31 40.40 -6.05
C ALA A 142 0.65 41.83 -5.60
N ASP A 143 1.08 42.01 -4.35
CA ASP A 143 1.50 43.31 -3.82
C ASP A 143 2.78 43.83 -4.49
N PHE A 144 3.73 42.95 -4.76
CA PHE A 144 4.93 43.31 -5.51
C PHE A 144 4.58 43.84 -6.92
N ILE A 145 3.72 43.13 -7.66
CA ILE A 145 3.28 43.52 -9.01
C ILE A 145 2.58 44.87 -8.98
N ARG A 146 1.65 45.07 -8.03
CA ARG A 146 0.94 46.35 -7.87
C ARG A 146 1.88 47.50 -7.57
N ASN A 147 2.84 47.31 -6.65
CA ASN A 147 3.80 48.35 -6.31
C ASN A 147 4.69 48.72 -7.50
N GLN A 148 5.11 47.74 -8.29
CA GLN A 148 5.86 47.96 -9.52
C GLN A 148 5.03 48.72 -10.57
N ALA A 149 3.77 48.34 -10.78
CA ALA A 149 2.90 49.03 -11.71
C ALA A 149 2.64 50.49 -11.31
N LYS A 150 2.40 50.74 -10.01
CA LYS A 150 2.26 52.11 -9.47
C LYS A 150 3.50 52.95 -9.74
N GLN A 151 4.70 52.39 -9.59
CA GLN A 151 5.95 53.09 -9.91
C GLN A 151 6.07 53.43 -11.40
N MET A 152 5.51 52.59 -12.27
CA MET A 152 5.48 52.81 -13.72
C MET A 152 4.29 53.70 -14.18
N GLY A 153 3.47 54.20 -13.24
CA GLY A 153 2.29 55.01 -13.54
C GLY A 153 1.11 54.21 -14.12
N ALA A 154 1.14 52.88 -14.02
CA ALA A 154 0.07 51.99 -14.42
C ALA A 154 -0.75 51.52 -13.21
N ASP A 155 -2.06 51.36 -13.40
CA ASP A 155 -2.96 50.83 -12.36
C ASP A 155 -3.25 49.34 -12.61
N VAL A 156 -3.30 48.55 -11.55
CA VAL A 156 -3.52 47.09 -11.62
C VAL A 156 -4.86 46.77 -10.99
N TYR A 157 -5.79 46.31 -11.83
CA TYR A 157 -7.09 45.85 -11.38
C TYR A 157 -6.97 44.41 -10.85
N GLU A 158 -7.29 44.24 -9.58
CA GLU A 158 -7.26 42.95 -8.90
C GLU A 158 -8.63 42.26 -9.06
N GLY A 159 -8.64 40.99 -9.46
CA GLY A 159 -9.86 40.21 -9.61
C GLY A 159 -10.46 39.78 -8.27
N ASP A 160 -11.72 39.36 -8.30
CA ASP A 160 -12.52 39.00 -7.11
C ASP A 160 -11.86 37.91 -6.25
N GLY A 161 -11.26 36.88 -6.88
CA GLY A 161 -10.59 35.79 -6.17
C GLY A 161 -9.36 36.22 -5.35
N LEU A 162 -8.55 37.15 -5.86
CA LEU A 162 -7.36 37.64 -5.15
C LEU A 162 -7.74 38.66 -4.06
N SER A 163 -8.86 39.35 -4.26
CA SER A 163 -9.48 40.21 -3.23
C SER A 163 -10.06 39.40 -2.07
N ALA A 164 -10.66 38.23 -2.36
CA ALA A 164 -11.18 37.31 -1.35
C ALA A 164 -10.08 36.67 -0.49
N LEU A 165 -8.92 36.35 -1.08
CA LEU A 165 -7.75 35.84 -0.36
C LEU A 165 -7.21 36.82 0.70
N ARG A 166 -7.45 38.12 0.53
CA ARG A 166 -7.05 39.16 1.49
C ARG A 166 -8.09 39.45 2.55
N SER A 167 -9.34 39.06 2.33
CA SER A 167 -10.38 39.22 3.35
C SER A 167 -10.09 38.21 4.46
N PRO A 168 -9.87 38.66 5.71
CA PRO A 168 -9.85 37.70 6.81
C PRO A 168 -11.21 37.00 6.79
N MET A 169 -11.21 35.69 6.58
CA MET A 169 -12.39 34.88 6.86
C MET A 169 -12.78 35.20 8.30
N ASN A 170 -13.82 36.00 8.49
CA ASN A 170 -14.40 36.23 9.80
C ASN A 170 -14.75 34.86 10.36
N ARG A 171 -13.94 34.40 11.31
CA ARG A 171 -14.17 33.22 12.13
C ARG A 171 -14.94 33.64 13.37
#